data_AF-A0A3R9L215-F1
#
_entry.id   AF-A0A3R9L215-F1
#
_cell.length_a   1.000
_cell.length_b   1.000
_cell.length_c   1.000
_cell.angle_alpha   90.00
_cell.angle_beta   90.00
_cell.angle_gamma   90.00
#
_symmetry.space_group_name_H-M   'P 1'
#
loop_
_entity.id
_entity.type
_entity.pdbx_description
1 polymer ?
#
loop_
_entity_poly.entity_id
_entity_poly.type
_entity_poly.pdbx_seq_one_letter_code
_entity_poly.pdbx_strand_id
1 'polypeptide(L)'
;MLFSLYFRYSSNLWVKIASFVSFVFAIMQEQLAIYAFLWIVFELIRDWKINSDRNWNILFVVAASLGILSAKLAPGNTIRFMKNVDSWFPNFINLNSIQKVGLGILETGDGLLSVSFAFVTLFLIVSVILSIYKNNFTSFILSTVVLLTVLSHKFEWRSVLFTLSAVSKLARESGTFEFNFVYFGAVLFYFVILLILLFIIWSLSDSKDKVWLSYLFIIGLLGRMVISFSPTLYASDTRTYLPIMLSVFIITCKFINEIYLKMKHRKIN
;
A
#
# COMPACT_ATOMS: atom_id res chain seq x y z
N MET A 1 11.55 -4.61 -8.78
CA MET A 1 11.35 -3.51 -7.80
C MET A 1 12.18 -3.66 -6.54
N LEU A 2 11.99 -4.68 -5.68
CA LEU A 2 12.83 -4.81 -4.47
C LEU A 2 14.31 -5.02 -4.81
N PHE A 3 14.60 -5.93 -5.75
CA PHE A 3 15.96 -6.15 -6.27
C PHE A 3 16.60 -4.84 -6.74
N SER A 4 15.90 -4.08 -7.58
CA SER A 4 16.39 -2.83 -8.14
C SER A 4 16.66 -1.76 -7.08
N LEU A 5 15.78 -1.62 -6.09
CA LEU A 5 15.95 -0.63 -5.03
C LEU A 5 17.09 -1.00 -4.07
N TYR A 6 17.25 -2.29 -3.75
CA TYR A 6 18.29 -2.77 -2.85
C TYR A 6 19.68 -2.73 -3.50
N PHE A 7 19.81 -3.25 -4.73
CA PHE A 7 21.10 -3.43 -5.38
C PHE A 7 21.61 -2.20 -6.14
N ARG A 8 20.88 -1.08 -6.16
CA ARG A 8 21.35 0.17 -6.78
C ARG A 8 22.64 0.72 -6.17
N TYR A 9 22.92 0.39 -4.90
CA TYR A 9 24.14 0.78 -4.17
C TYR A 9 25.22 -0.30 -4.18
N SER A 10 25.07 -1.37 -4.98
CA SER A 10 26.09 -2.43 -5.04
C SER A 10 27.41 -1.89 -5.57
N SER A 11 28.54 -2.29 -5.00
CA SER A 11 29.87 -1.91 -5.52
C SER A 11 30.16 -2.52 -6.91
N ASN A 12 29.48 -3.61 -7.28
CA ASN A 12 29.67 -4.26 -8.57
C ASN A 12 28.86 -3.57 -9.67
N LEU A 13 29.54 -3.07 -10.70
CA LEU A 13 28.94 -2.36 -11.83
C LEU A 13 27.89 -3.21 -12.57
N TRP A 14 28.13 -4.50 -12.78
CA TRP A 14 27.18 -5.39 -13.45
C TRP A 14 25.88 -5.52 -12.67
N VAL A 15 25.98 -5.57 -11.34
CA VAL A 15 24.83 -5.62 -10.44
C VAL A 15 24.08 -4.28 -10.46
N LYS A 16 24.78 -3.13 -10.48
CA LYS A 16 24.15 -1.81 -10.67
C LYS A 16 23.38 -1.74 -12.00
N ILE A 17 23.97 -2.18 -13.12
CA ILE A 17 23.31 -2.18 -14.43
C ILE A 17 22.08 -3.10 -14.42
N ALA A 18 22.21 -4.33 -13.92
CA ALA A 18 21.09 -5.25 -13.81
C ALA A 18 19.96 -4.69 -12.92
N SER A 19 20.32 -3.98 -11.84
CA SER A 19 19.37 -3.29 -10.97
C SER A 19 18.57 -2.22 -11.72
N PHE A 20 19.23 -1.45 -12.59
CA PHE A 20 18.59 -0.40 -13.38
C PHE A 20 17.69 -0.99 -14.47
N VAL A 21 18.13 -2.03 -15.18
CA VAL A 21 17.27 -2.72 -16.17
C VAL A 21 16.03 -3.29 -15.49
N SER A 22 16.19 -3.97 -14.36
CA SER A 22 15.07 -4.48 -13.55
C SER A 22 14.14 -3.36 -13.06
N PHE A 23 14.69 -2.17 -12.78
CA PHE A 23 13.93 -1.00 -12.40
C PHE A 23 13.03 -0.52 -13.55
N VAL A 24 13.58 -0.38 -14.76
CA VAL A 24 12.84 0.05 -15.96
C VAL A 24 11.65 -0.87 -16.22
N PHE A 25 11.83 -2.20 -16.11
CA PHE A 25 10.71 -3.15 -16.22
C PHE A 25 9.67 -2.96 -15.12
N ALA A 26 10.09 -2.72 -13.87
CA ALA A 26 9.17 -2.56 -12.75
C ALA A 26 8.30 -1.30 -12.89
N ILE A 27 8.85 -0.19 -13.39
CA ILE A 27 8.12 1.08 -13.56
C ILE A 27 7.25 1.12 -14.82
N MET A 28 7.20 0.06 -15.62
CA MET A 28 6.22 -0.03 -16.71
C MET A 28 4.77 -0.12 -16.19
N GLN A 29 4.59 -0.54 -14.93
CA GLN A 29 3.30 -0.49 -14.26
C GLN A 29 3.12 0.85 -13.54
N GLU A 30 2.08 1.61 -13.88
CA GLU A 30 1.82 2.98 -13.38
C GLU A 30 1.91 3.10 -11.85
N GLN A 31 1.26 2.18 -11.12
CA GLN A 31 1.29 2.17 -9.66
C GLN A 31 2.69 2.00 -9.08
N LEU A 32 3.49 1.13 -9.70
CA LEU A 32 4.87 0.88 -9.30
C LEU A 32 5.78 2.03 -9.67
N ALA A 33 5.52 2.71 -10.80
CA ALA A 33 6.26 3.90 -11.21
C ALA A 33 6.08 5.04 -10.18
N ILE A 34 4.85 5.30 -9.74
CA ILE A 34 4.55 6.34 -8.74
C ILE A 34 5.12 5.95 -7.37
N TYR A 35 4.95 4.69 -6.97
CA TYR A 35 5.54 4.18 -5.74
C TYR A 35 7.07 4.30 -5.75
N ALA A 36 7.72 3.93 -6.85
CA ALA A 36 9.16 4.07 -7.04
C ALA A 36 9.62 5.52 -6.96
N PHE A 37 8.91 6.42 -7.66
CA PHE A 37 9.21 7.83 -7.70
C PHE A 37 9.18 8.42 -6.29
N LEU A 38 8.09 8.22 -5.55
CA LEU A 38 7.94 8.74 -4.18
C LEU A 38 8.95 8.12 -3.21
N TRP A 39 9.26 6.84 -3.35
CA TRP A 39 10.29 6.19 -2.54
C TRP A 39 11.66 6.85 -2.74
N ILE A 40 12.12 6.95 -3.99
CA ILE A 40 13.49 7.39 -4.29
C ILE A 40 13.65 8.90 -4.06
N VAL A 41 12.61 9.69 -4.33
CA VAL A 41 12.61 11.13 -4.01
C VAL A 41 12.80 11.34 -2.50
N PHE A 42 12.11 10.57 -1.66
CA PHE A 42 12.28 10.66 -0.22
C PHE A 42 13.72 10.36 0.22
N GLU A 43 14.31 9.27 -0.29
CA GLU A 43 15.69 8.91 0.05
C GLU A 43 16.70 9.94 -0.45
N LEU A 44 16.46 10.51 -1.63
CA LEU A 44 17.30 11.54 -2.22
C LEU A 44 17.24 12.84 -1.40
N ILE A 45 16.08 13.21 -0.85
CA ILE A 45 15.94 14.35 0.06
C ILE A 45 16.62 14.06 1.40
N ARG A 46 16.37 12.89 1.99
CA ARG A 46 16.91 12.48 3.30
C ARG A 46 18.44 12.43 3.29
N ASP A 47 19.02 11.84 2.25
CA ASP A 47 20.44 11.52 2.19
C ASP A 47 21.23 12.48 1.27
N TRP A 48 20.64 13.62 0.89
CA TRP A 48 21.17 14.55 -0.11
C TRP A 48 22.63 14.97 0.12
N LYS A 49 22.99 15.21 1.39
CA LYS A 49 24.33 15.68 1.80
C LYS A 49 25.30 14.55 2.14
N ILE A 50 24.82 13.31 2.27
CA ILE A 50 25.58 12.18 2.80
C ILE A 50 25.92 11.18 1.69
N ASN A 51 25.11 11.09 0.64
CA ASN A 51 25.17 9.99 -0.31
C ASN A 51 26.10 10.26 -1.51
N SER A 52 27.18 9.50 -1.63
CA SER A 52 28.10 9.53 -2.78
C SER A 52 27.44 9.04 -4.09
N ASP A 53 26.38 8.22 -4.01
CA ASP A 53 25.67 7.67 -5.18
C ASP A 53 24.48 8.56 -5.64
N ARG A 54 24.48 9.86 -5.28
CA ARG A 54 23.40 10.80 -5.60
C ARG A 54 23.03 10.82 -7.08
N ASN A 55 24.02 10.85 -7.98
CA ASN A 55 23.78 10.89 -9.42
C ASN A 55 23.02 9.66 -9.91
N TRP A 56 23.30 8.49 -9.30
CA TRP A 56 22.60 7.25 -9.63
C TRP A 56 21.14 7.30 -9.16
N ASN A 57 20.86 7.82 -7.97
CA ASN A 57 19.48 8.02 -7.51
C ASN A 57 18.72 9.03 -8.39
N ILE A 58 19.37 10.10 -8.87
CA ILE A 58 18.77 11.05 -9.82
C ILE A 58 18.35 10.33 -11.10
N LEU A 59 19.21 9.46 -11.66
CA LEU A 59 18.87 8.67 -12.85
C LEU A 59 17.64 7.78 -12.62
N PHE A 60 17.49 7.17 -11.44
CA PHE A 60 16.30 6.39 -11.10
C PHE A 60 15.04 7.28 -10.97
N VAL A 61 15.15 8.48 -10.39
CA VAL A 61 14.02 9.44 -10.33
C VAL A 61 13.59 9.86 -11.74
N VAL A 62 14.55 10.17 -12.61
CA VAL A 62 14.28 10.50 -14.01
C VAL A 62 13.60 9.32 -14.70
N ALA A 63 14.14 8.10 -14.57
CA ALA A 63 13.52 6.90 -15.14
C ALA A 63 12.08 6.71 -14.64
N ALA A 64 11.84 6.83 -13.32
CA ALA A 64 10.49 6.71 -12.75
C ALA A 64 9.53 7.78 -13.29
N SER A 65 10.00 9.03 -13.43
CA SER A 65 9.19 10.12 -14.01
C SER A 65 8.83 9.85 -15.47
N LEU A 66 9.77 9.33 -16.27
CA LEU A 66 9.52 8.90 -17.64
C LEU A 66 8.54 7.71 -17.69
N GLY A 67 8.60 6.78 -16.73
CA GLY A 67 7.62 5.70 -16.60
C GLY A 67 6.21 6.22 -16.36
N ILE A 68 6.05 7.20 -15.46
CA ILE A 68 4.75 7.87 -15.20
C ILE A 68 4.25 8.59 -16.45
N LEU A 69 5.11 9.36 -17.12
CA LEU A 69 4.76 10.07 -18.35
C LEU A 69 4.36 9.10 -19.47
N SER A 70 5.12 8.01 -19.64
CA SER A 70 4.83 6.96 -20.61
C SER A 70 3.46 6.33 -20.36
N ALA A 71 3.15 5.99 -19.11
CA ALA A 71 1.83 5.44 -18.75
C ALA A 71 0.68 6.39 -19.05
N LYS A 72 0.87 7.70 -18.82
CA LYS A 72 -0.16 8.73 -19.09
C LYS A 72 -0.33 9.03 -20.58
N LEU A 73 0.75 9.06 -21.35
CA LEU A 73 0.74 9.42 -22.77
C LEU A 73 0.41 8.22 -23.68
N ALA A 74 0.48 6.99 -23.17
CA ALA A 74 0.20 5.80 -23.96
C ALA A 74 -1.26 5.78 -24.48
N PRO A 75 -1.49 5.74 -25.80
CA PRO A 75 -2.84 5.72 -26.38
C PRO A 75 -3.63 4.46 -26.00
N GLY A 76 -2.93 3.36 -25.66
CA GLY A 76 -3.58 2.16 -25.13
C GLY A 76 -4.29 2.39 -23.80
N ASN A 77 -3.89 3.39 -23.01
CA ASN A 77 -4.52 3.67 -21.72
C ASN A 77 -5.93 4.26 -21.88
N THR A 78 -6.14 5.14 -22.86
CA THR A 78 -7.47 5.72 -23.14
C THR A 78 -8.43 4.68 -23.72
N ILE A 79 -7.95 3.82 -24.63
CA ILE A 79 -8.75 2.71 -25.18
C ILE A 79 -9.12 1.72 -24.06
N ARG A 80 -8.17 1.37 -23.18
CA ARG A 80 -8.43 0.52 -22.02
C ARG A 80 -9.40 1.18 -21.04
N PHE A 81 -9.28 2.49 -20.83
CA PHE A 81 -10.19 3.24 -19.97
C PHE A 81 -11.63 3.11 -20.48
N MET A 82 -11.89 3.44 -21.75
CA MET A 82 -13.23 3.35 -22.34
C MET A 82 -13.80 1.92 -22.26
N LYS A 83 -13.02 0.92 -22.68
CA LYS A 83 -13.44 -0.49 -22.57
C LYS A 83 -13.79 -0.90 -21.14
N ASN A 84 -13.05 -0.40 -20.15
CA ASN A 84 -13.29 -0.71 -18.75
C ASN A 84 -14.50 0.03 -18.18
N VAL A 85 -14.78 1.25 -18.62
CA VAL A 85 -16.04 1.93 -18.29
C VAL A 85 -17.21 1.08 -18.78
N ASP A 86 -17.18 0.69 -20.06
CA ASP A 86 -18.28 -0.06 -20.67
C ASP A 86 -18.50 -1.44 -20.02
N SER A 87 -17.41 -2.11 -19.64
CA SER A 87 -17.47 -3.50 -19.15
C SER A 87 -17.63 -3.63 -17.64
N TRP A 88 -17.13 -2.68 -16.84
CA TRP A 88 -16.99 -2.86 -15.39
C TRP A 88 -17.66 -1.78 -14.55
N PHE A 89 -17.75 -0.53 -15.02
CA PHE A 89 -18.37 0.54 -14.25
C PHE A 89 -18.92 1.65 -15.16
N PRO A 90 -20.11 1.47 -15.78
CA PRO A 90 -20.62 2.37 -16.81
C PRO A 90 -20.80 3.83 -16.37
N ASN A 91 -21.18 4.08 -15.11
CA ASN A 91 -21.36 5.45 -14.61
C ASN A 91 -20.07 6.10 -14.09
N PHE A 92 -18.89 5.52 -14.33
CA PHE A 92 -17.63 6.00 -13.75
C PHE A 92 -17.30 7.43 -14.21
N ILE A 93 -17.66 7.76 -15.46
CA ILE A 93 -17.42 9.07 -16.07
C ILE A 93 -18.20 10.17 -15.33
N ASN A 94 -19.40 9.84 -14.83
CA ASN A 94 -20.29 10.79 -14.15
C ASN A 94 -19.88 11.07 -12.70
N LEU A 95 -18.92 10.32 -12.16
CA LEU A 95 -18.44 10.52 -10.80
C LEU A 95 -17.48 11.71 -10.71
N ASN A 96 -17.72 12.58 -9.73
CA ASN A 96 -16.79 13.64 -9.37
C ASN A 96 -15.53 13.06 -8.70
N SER A 97 -14.44 13.84 -8.65
CA SER A 97 -13.16 13.46 -8.06
C SER A 97 -13.29 12.99 -6.60
N ILE A 98 -14.15 13.64 -5.80
CA ILE A 98 -14.37 13.26 -4.39
C ILE A 98 -15.03 11.87 -4.30
N GLN A 99 -16.00 11.60 -5.17
CA GLN A 99 -16.66 10.28 -5.24
C GLN A 99 -15.67 9.19 -5.65
N LYS A 100 -14.78 9.47 -6.61
CA LYS A 100 -13.71 8.55 -7.01
C LYS A 100 -12.72 8.25 -5.87
N VAL A 101 -12.37 9.26 -5.07
CA VAL A 101 -11.55 9.05 -3.86
C VAL A 101 -12.31 8.22 -2.82
N GLY A 102 -13.58 8.54 -2.57
CA GLY A 102 -14.42 7.76 -1.65
C GLY A 102 -14.51 6.29 -2.04
N LEU A 103 -14.81 6.01 -3.31
CA LEU A 103 -14.78 4.66 -3.87
C LEU A 103 -13.41 3.99 -3.74
N GLY A 104 -12.34 4.73 -4.00
CA GLY A 104 -10.98 4.25 -3.82
C GLY A 104 -10.72 3.78 -2.39
N ILE A 105 -11.15 4.55 -1.39
CA ILE A 105 -11.04 4.19 0.04
C ILE A 105 -11.90 2.98 0.37
N LEU A 106 -13.16 2.95 -0.10
CA LEU A 106 -14.09 1.85 0.12
C LEU A 106 -13.51 0.52 -0.40
N GLU A 107 -13.10 0.49 -1.67
CA GLU A 107 -12.54 -0.69 -2.32
C GLU A 107 -11.18 -1.09 -1.75
N THR A 108 -10.33 -0.12 -1.41
CA THR A 108 -9.04 -0.39 -0.77
C THR A 108 -9.20 -1.00 0.61
N GLY A 109 -10.10 -0.44 1.42
CA GLY A 109 -10.38 -0.95 2.75
C GLY A 109 -10.96 -2.35 2.69
N ASP A 110 -11.95 -2.57 1.84
CA ASP A 110 -12.59 -3.86 1.67
C ASP A 110 -11.61 -4.95 1.21
N GLY A 111 -10.87 -4.78 0.12
CA GLY A 111 -9.98 -5.87 -0.29
C GLY A 111 -8.70 -6.01 0.54
N LEU A 112 -8.28 -4.99 1.30
CA LEU A 112 -7.16 -5.13 2.24
C LEU A 112 -7.58 -5.92 3.50
N LEU A 113 -8.79 -5.68 4.02
CA LEU A 113 -9.25 -6.19 5.31
C LEU A 113 -10.23 -7.37 5.19
N SER A 114 -11.15 -7.34 4.24
CA SER A 114 -12.19 -8.36 4.05
C SER A 114 -11.67 -9.53 3.20
N VAL A 115 -11.10 -9.24 2.01
CA VAL A 115 -10.49 -10.28 1.17
C VAL A 115 -9.18 -10.82 1.78
N SER A 116 -8.64 -10.10 2.78
CA SER A 116 -7.46 -10.42 3.61
C SER A 116 -6.38 -11.24 2.91
N PHE A 117 -5.45 -10.55 2.26
CA PHE A 117 -4.20 -11.18 1.86
C PHE A 117 -3.56 -11.82 3.09
N ALA A 118 -3.11 -13.08 2.97
CA ALA A 118 -2.42 -13.79 4.05
C ALA A 118 -1.28 -12.94 4.66
N PHE A 119 -0.73 -12.05 3.85
CA PHE A 119 0.30 -11.10 4.24
C PHE A 119 -0.17 -10.01 5.23
N VAL A 120 -1.39 -9.48 5.08
CA VAL A 120 -1.95 -8.49 6.02
C VAL A 120 -2.24 -9.16 7.37
N THR A 121 -2.75 -10.40 7.36
CA THR A 121 -2.93 -11.19 8.57
C THR A 121 -1.60 -11.45 9.28
N LEU A 122 -0.55 -11.80 8.53
CA LEU A 122 0.80 -11.98 9.07
C LEU A 122 1.33 -10.68 9.70
N PHE A 123 1.17 -9.54 9.03
CA PHE A 123 1.54 -8.22 9.56
C PHE A 123 0.86 -7.93 10.90
N LEU A 124 -0.44 -8.21 11.01
CA LEU A 124 -1.21 -7.98 12.24
C LEU A 124 -0.75 -8.90 13.38
N ILE A 125 -0.52 -10.19 13.10
CA ILE A 125 0.03 -11.15 14.10
C ILE A 125 1.40 -10.66 14.61
N VAL A 126 2.30 -10.29 13.70
CA VAL A 126 3.63 -9.76 14.05
C VAL A 126 3.51 -8.48 14.87
N SER A 127 2.57 -7.59 14.53
CA SER A 127 2.31 -6.35 15.26
C SER A 127 1.81 -6.61 16.69
N VAL A 128 0.94 -7.61 16.89
CA VAL A 128 0.49 -8.03 18.24
C VAL A 128 1.68 -8.52 19.06
N ILE A 129 2.50 -9.42 18.51
CA ILE A 129 3.67 -9.99 19.20
C ILE A 129 4.67 -8.88 19.56
N LEU A 130 4.99 -8.00 18.61
CA LEU A 130 5.92 -6.89 18.85
C LEU A 130 5.39 -5.90 19.89
N SER A 131 4.07 -5.65 19.91
CA SER A 131 3.43 -4.79 20.92
C SER A 131 3.64 -5.33 22.32
N ILE A 132 3.51 -6.65 22.51
CA ILE A 132 3.79 -7.33 23.79
C ILE A 132 5.27 -7.14 24.18
N TYR A 133 6.20 -7.37 23.25
CA TYR A 133 7.63 -7.19 23.51
C TYR A 133 8.05 -5.74 23.79
N LYS A 134 7.31 -4.75 23.29
CA LYS A 134 7.53 -3.32 23.56
C LYS A 134 6.70 -2.80 24.75
N ASN A 135 5.90 -3.65 25.39
CA ASN A 135 4.95 -3.27 26.44
C ASN A 135 4.05 -2.10 26.03
N ASN A 136 3.66 -2.06 24.75
CA ASN A 136 2.83 -0.99 24.20
C ASN A 136 1.37 -1.41 24.14
N PHE A 137 0.66 -1.12 25.22
CA PHE A 137 -0.72 -1.57 25.43
C PHE A 137 -1.70 -1.03 24.37
N THR A 138 -1.51 0.23 23.94
CA THR A 138 -2.37 0.84 22.91
C THR A 138 -2.27 0.12 21.57
N SER A 139 -1.05 -0.11 21.08
CA SER A 139 -0.81 -0.87 19.86
C SER A 139 -1.25 -2.33 19.98
N PHE A 140 -1.10 -2.94 21.16
CA PHE A 140 -1.58 -4.29 21.43
C PHE A 140 -3.10 -4.39 21.27
N ILE A 141 -3.87 -3.51 21.92
CA ILE A 141 -5.33 -3.50 21.78
C ILE A 141 -5.72 -3.27 20.33
N LEU A 142 -5.20 -2.22 19.70
CA LEU A 142 -5.60 -1.84 18.34
C LEU A 142 -5.27 -2.94 17.32
N SER A 143 -4.06 -3.50 17.36
CA SER A 143 -3.68 -4.60 16.47
C SER A 143 -4.49 -5.87 16.70
N THR A 144 -4.83 -6.18 17.95
CA THR A 144 -5.67 -7.33 18.31
C THR A 144 -7.11 -7.14 17.82
N VAL A 145 -7.70 -5.97 18.04
CA VAL A 145 -9.06 -5.66 17.56
C VAL A 145 -9.12 -5.76 16.05
N VAL A 146 -8.17 -5.14 15.34
CA VAL A 146 -8.13 -5.23 13.86
C VAL A 146 -7.92 -6.68 13.41
N LEU A 147 -7.00 -7.44 14.03
CA LEU A 147 -6.80 -8.85 13.71
C LEU A 147 -8.07 -9.69 13.91
N LEU A 148 -8.77 -9.52 15.03
CA LEU A 148 -10.02 -10.24 15.31
C LEU A 148 -11.12 -9.86 14.31
N THR A 149 -11.23 -8.59 13.93
CA THR A 149 -12.22 -8.20 12.91
C THR A 149 -11.92 -8.87 11.55
N VAL A 150 -10.66 -8.86 11.10
CA VAL A 150 -10.24 -9.53 9.86
C VAL A 150 -10.51 -11.04 9.91
N LEU A 151 -10.14 -11.70 11.01
CA LEU A 151 -10.41 -13.13 11.20
C LEU A 151 -11.91 -13.43 11.23
N SER A 152 -12.71 -12.61 11.92
CA SER A 152 -14.17 -12.79 12.00
C SER A 152 -14.80 -12.75 10.61
N HIS A 153 -14.36 -11.84 9.74
CA HIS A 153 -14.82 -11.79 8.37
C HIS A 153 -14.41 -13.03 7.57
N LYS A 154 -13.16 -13.50 7.74
CA LYS A 154 -12.66 -14.72 7.09
C LYS A 154 -13.38 -16.00 7.50
N PHE A 155 -13.89 -16.05 8.72
CA PHE A 155 -14.75 -17.13 9.22
C PHE A 155 -16.25 -16.90 8.96
N GLU A 156 -16.60 -15.90 8.14
CA GLU A 156 -17.98 -15.53 7.78
C GLU A 156 -18.88 -15.17 8.98
N TRP A 157 -18.27 -14.72 10.08
CA TRP A 157 -19.03 -14.23 11.23
C TRP A 157 -19.64 -12.86 10.91
N ARG A 158 -20.87 -12.64 11.40
CA ARG A 158 -21.56 -11.35 11.27
C ARG A 158 -20.84 -10.28 12.08
N SER A 159 -19.91 -9.60 11.45
CA SER A 159 -19.09 -8.51 12.00
C SER A 159 -19.31 -7.22 11.24
N VAL A 160 -18.78 -6.11 11.76
CA VAL A 160 -18.85 -4.80 11.10
C VAL A 160 -18.18 -4.85 9.72
N LEU A 161 -17.06 -5.57 9.57
CA LEU A 161 -16.41 -5.76 8.26
C LEU A 161 -17.28 -6.56 7.29
N PHE A 162 -18.06 -7.54 7.76
CA PHE A 162 -19.02 -8.24 6.92
C PHE A 162 -20.06 -7.28 6.32
N THR A 163 -20.63 -6.39 7.14
CA THR A 163 -21.58 -5.39 6.65
C THR A 163 -20.94 -4.37 5.71
N LEU A 164 -19.71 -3.95 5.98
CA LEU A 164 -18.99 -3.00 5.13
C LEU A 164 -18.59 -3.62 3.79
N SER A 165 -18.23 -4.90 3.79
CA SER A 165 -17.93 -5.64 2.56
C SER A 165 -19.18 -5.79 1.70
N ALA A 166 -20.34 -6.04 2.31
CA ALA A 166 -21.61 -6.05 1.59
C ALA A 166 -21.93 -4.67 0.96
N VAL A 167 -21.68 -3.57 1.67
CA VAL A 167 -21.84 -2.20 1.12
C VAL A 167 -20.87 -1.95 -0.05
N SER A 168 -19.63 -2.41 0.07
CA SER A 168 -18.60 -2.28 -0.97
C SER A 168 -18.97 -3.07 -2.22
N LYS A 169 -19.42 -4.32 -2.03
CA LYS A 169 -19.94 -5.18 -3.09
C LYS A 169 -21.15 -4.54 -3.79
N LEU A 170 -22.08 -3.96 -3.04
CA LEU A 170 -23.24 -3.28 -3.61
C LEU A 170 -22.84 -2.07 -4.49
N ALA A 171 -21.88 -1.26 -4.06
CA ALA A 171 -21.35 -0.15 -4.87
C ALA A 171 -20.71 -0.64 -6.18
N ARG A 172 -20.03 -1.79 -6.11
CA ARG A 172 -19.38 -2.41 -7.26
C ARG A 172 -20.38 -2.95 -8.27
N GLU A 173 -21.39 -3.69 -7.80
CA GLU A 173 -22.39 -4.35 -8.66
C GLU A 173 -23.42 -3.36 -9.22
N SER A 174 -23.79 -2.34 -8.45
CA SER A 174 -24.73 -1.33 -8.93
C SER A 174 -24.09 -0.38 -9.95
N GLY A 175 -22.77 -0.32 -10.01
CA GLY A 175 -22.04 0.63 -10.86
C GLY A 175 -22.37 2.09 -10.53
N THR A 176 -22.81 2.37 -9.30
CA THR A 176 -23.20 3.71 -8.84
C THR A 176 -22.63 4.00 -7.47
N PHE A 177 -22.23 5.26 -7.24
CA PHE A 177 -21.73 5.70 -5.95
C PHE A 177 -22.10 7.14 -5.68
N GLU A 178 -22.90 7.33 -4.64
CA GLU A 178 -23.29 8.62 -4.13
C GLU A 178 -23.03 8.67 -2.64
N PHE A 179 -22.59 9.81 -2.13
CA PHE A 179 -22.38 9.98 -0.69
C PHE A 179 -23.72 10.11 0.03
N ASN A 180 -24.40 8.98 0.22
CA ASN A 180 -25.44 8.86 1.21
C ASN A 180 -24.82 8.51 2.58
N PHE A 181 -25.64 8.51 3.63
CA PHE A 181 -25.19 8.21 4.99
C PHE A 181 -24.47 6.86 5.11
N VAL A 182 -24.91 5.85 4.36
CA VAL A 182 -24.35 4.49 4.38
C VAL A 182 -22.95 4.45 3.76
N TYR A 183 -22.80 4.96 2.53
CA TYR A 183 -21.52 4.99 1.83
C TYR A 183 -20.52 5.92 2.51
N PHE A 184 -20.97 7.08 2.98
CA PHE A 184 -20.12 7.98 3.75
C PHE A 184 -19.63 7.33 5.04
N GLY A 185 -20.52 6.68 5.80
CA GLY A 185 -20.16 5.93 7.00
C GLY A 185 -19.16 4.80 6.72
N ALA A 186 -19.34 4.06 5.62
CA ALA A 186 -18.44 2.99 5.22
C ALA A 186 -17.04 3.52 4.84
N VAL A 187 -16.98 4.59 4.05
CA VAL A 187 -15.72 5.24 3.67
C VAL A 187 -14.99 5.77 4.91
N LEU A 188 -15.70 6.44 5.81
CA LEU A 188 -15.13 6.97 7.05
C LEU A 188 -14.58 5.83 7.92
N PHE A 189 -15.32 4.74 8.06
CA PHE A 189 -14.87 3.60 8.87
C PHE A 189 -13.59 2.97 8.31
N TYR A 190 -13.52 2.71 7.00
CA TYR A 190 -12.29 2.20 6.39
C TYR A 190 -11.13 3.19 6.51
N PHE A 191 -11.39 4.48 6.35
CA PHE A 191 -10.39 5.53 6.55
C PHE A 191 -9.83 5.51 7.97
N VAL A 192 -10.69 5.37 8.99
CA VAL A 192 -10.27 5.23 10.39
C VAL A 192 -9.43 3.97 10.60
N ILE A 193 -9.78 2.83 10.00
CA ILE A 193 -8.94 1.63 10.10
C ILE A 193 -7.56 1.86 9.47
N LEU A 194 -7.48 2.51 8.31
CA LEU A 194 -6.21 2.84 7.68
C LEU A 194 -5.35 3.76 8.57
N LEU A 195 -5.96 4.71 9.28
CA LEU A 195 -5.27 5.53 10.29
C LEU A 195 -4.83 4.72 11.51
N ILE A 196 -5.62 3.74 11.97
CA ILE A 196 -5.23 2.83 13.05
C ILE A 196 -4.01 1.99 12.63
N LEU A 197 -4.00 1.47 11.40
CA LEU A 197 -2.85 0.73 10.86
C LEU A 197 -1.60 1.62 10.81
N LEU A 198 -1.73 2.85 10.32
CA LEU A 198 -0.65 3.83 10.31
C LEU A 198 -0.14 4.12 11.73
N PHE A 199 -1.05 4.29 12.70
CA PHE A 199 -0.70 4.50 14.10
C PHE A 199 0.05 3.31 14.70
N ILE A 200 -0.40 2.08 14.43
CA ILE A 200 0.30 0.85 14.88
C ILE A 200 1.74 0.85 14.33
N ILE A 201 1.92 1.13 13.04
CA ILE A 201 3.25 1.21 12.41
C ILE A 201 4.10 2.27 13.11
N TRP A 202 3.57 3.49 13.25
CA TRP A 202 4.26 4.60 13.91
C TRP A 202 4.65 4.27 15.36
N SER A 203 3.74 3.66 16.10
CA SER A 203 3.88 3.38 17.53
C SER A 203 4.86 2.23 17.80
N LEU A 204 4.89 1.22 16.92
CA LEU A 204 5.80 0.07 17.04
C LEU A 204 7.17 0.28 16.41
N SER A 205 7.34 1.22 15.49
CA SER A 205 8.64 1.47 14.85
C SER A 205 9.64 2.15 15.79
N ASP A 206 10.91 1.78 15.67
CA ASP A 206 12.01 2.48 16.35
C ASP A 206 12.16 3.94 15.87
N SER A 207 12.69 4.82 16.72
CA SER A 207 12.78 6.26 16.44
C SER A 207 13.47 6.61 15.13
N LYS A 208 14.48 5.82 14.74
CA LYS A 208 15.23 6.01 13.49
C LYS A 208 14.40 5.68 12.25
N ASP A 209 13.58 4.64 12.31
CA ASP A 209 12.85 4.10 11.16
C ASP A 209 11.38 4.52 11.12
N LYS A 210 10.87 5.13 12.20
CA LYS A 210 9.45 5.48 12.38
C LYS A 210 8.87 6.34 11.26
N VAL A 211 9.58 7.39 10.87
CA VAL A 211 9.15 8.28 9.77
C VAL A 211 9.18 7.51 8.45
N TRP A 212 10.23 6.74 8.23
CA TRP A 212 10.40 5.99 6.99
C TRP A 212 9.34 4.91 6.79
N LEU A 213 9.10 4.06 7.78
CA LEU A 213 8.11 2.97 7.69
C LEU A 213 6.68 3.50 7.54
N SER A 214 6.36 4.61 8.23
CA SER A 214 5.05 5.26 8.11
C SER A 214 4.88 5.88 6.73
N TYR A 215 5.92 6.57 6.22
CA TYR A 215 5.94 7.10 4.86
C TYR A 215 5.76 5.99 3.81
N LEU A 216 6.46 4.86 3.99
CA LEU A 216 6.41 3.69 3.11
C LEU A 216 4.97 3.14 2.99
N PHE A 217 4.26 3.02 4.11
CA PHE A 217 2.84 2.64 4.09
C PHE A 217 1.97 3.67 3.35
N ILE A 218 2.18 4.98 3.58
CA ILE A 218 1.41 6.04 2.92
C ILE A 218 1.63 6.04 1.41
N ILE A 219 2.87 5.91 0.92
CA ILE A 219 3.14 5.87 -0.53
C ILE A 219 2.57 4.59 -1.17
N GLY A 220 2.50 3.49 -0.42
CA GLY A 220 1.79 2.28 -0.83
C GLY A 220 0.31 2.57 -1.07
N LEU A 221 -0.35 3.22 -0.09
CA LEU A 221 -1.76 3.64 -0.21
C LEU A 221 -1.96 4.59 -1.39
N LEU A 222 -1.11 5.60 -1.55
CA LEU A 222 -1.17 6.55 -2.65
C LEU A 222 -1.00 5.85 -4.02
N GLY A 223 -0.05 4.92 -4.13
CA GLY A 223 0.14 4.13 -5.35
C GLY A 223 -1.10 3.33 -5.75
N ARG A 224 -1.90 2.89 -4.77
CA ARG A 224 -3.20 2.28 -5.02
C ARG A 224 -4.27 3.32 -5.39
N MET A 225 -4.35 4.42 -4.65
CA MET A 225 -5.36 5.47 -4.86
C MET A 225 -5.25 6.12 -6.24
N VAL A 226 -4.09 6.11 -6.90
CA VAL A 226 -3.99 6.59 -8.29
C VAL A 226 -4.92 5.79 -9.22
N ILE A 227 -5.07 4.48 -8.98
CA ILE A 227 -5.98 3.64 -9.77
C ILE A 227 -7.45 3.93 -9.47
N SER A 228 -7.82 4.56 -8.34
CA SER A 228 -9.23 4.90 -8.10
C SER A 228 -9.79 5.95 -9.07
N PHE A 229 -8.91 6.67 -9.77
CA PHE A 229 -9.28 7.56 -10.87
C PHE A 229 -9.50 6.84 -12.21
N SER A 230 -9.41 5.52 -12.22
CA SER A 230 -9.66 4.68 -13.39
C SER A 230 -10.57 3.48 -13.03
N PRO A 231 -11.49 3.08 -13.93
CA PRO A 231 -12.32 1.90 -13.74
C PRO A 231 -11.51 0.59 -13.67
N THR A 232 -10.20 0.63 -13.99
CA THR A 232 -9.28 -0.49 -13.76
C THR A 232 -9.23 -0.98 -12.32
N LEU A 233 -9.65 -0.16 -11.35
CA LEU A 233 -9.81 -0.56 -9.95
C LEU A 233 -10.65 -1.85 -9.81
N TYR A 234 -11.69 -1.97 -10.64
CA TYR A 234 -12.65 -3.07 -10.62
C TYR A 234 -12.27 -4.22 -11.55
N ALA A 235 -11.54 -3.94 -12.63
CA ALA A 235 -11.16 -4.94 -13.62
C ALA A 235 -9.92 -5.77 -13.24
N SER A 236 -9.11 -5.33 -12.27
CA SER A 236 -7.76 -5.88 -12.03
C SER A 236 -7.52 -6.43 -10.61
N ASP A 237 -8.59 -6.63 -9.84
CA ASP A 237 -8.62 -7.31 -8.54
C ASP A 237 -7.36 -7.08 -7.70
N THR A 238 -6.63 -8.16 -7.40
CA THR A 238 -5.50 -8.21 -6.46
C THR A 238 -4.24 -7.51 -6.98
N ARG A 239 -4.08 -7.35 -8.29
CA ARG A 239 -2.87 -6.74 -8.89
C ARG A 239 -2.71 -5.27 -8.53
N THR A 240 -3.84 -4.61 -8.27
CA THR A 240 -3.88 -3.18 -7.90
C THR A 240 -3.40 -2.92 -6.46
N TYR A 241 -3.24 -3.96 -5.64
CA TYR A 241 -2.75 -3.87 -4.25
C TYR A 241 -1.23 -3.95 -4.14
N LEU A 242 -0.52 -4.20 -5.24
CA LEU A 242 0.90 -4.53 -5.22
C LEU A 242 1.79 -3.49 -4.51
N PRO A 243 1.60 -2.16 -4.66
CA PRO A 243 2.37 -1.17 -3.87
C PRO A 243 2.16 -1.31 -2.36
N ILE A 244 0.91 -1.47 -1.91
CA ILE A 244 0.61 -1.64 -0.48
C ILE A 244 1.16 -2.98 0.01
N MET A 245 1.00 -4.06 -0.75
CA MET A 245 1.53 -5.37 -0.38
C MET A 245 3.05 -5.34 -0.20
N LEU A 246 3.79 -4.70 -1.11
CA LEU A 246 5.23 -4.49 -0.96
C LEU A 246 5.53 -3.66 0.30
N SER A 247 4.71 -2.65 0.58
CA SER A 247 4.92 -1.78 1.73
C SER A 247 4.78 -2.53 3.05
N VAL A 248 3.64 -3.20 3.22
CA VAL A 248 3.36 -4.05 4.37
C VAL A 248 4.42 -5.15 4.46
N PHE A 249 4.89 -5.70 3.33
CA PHE A 249 5.96 -6.71 3.29
C PHE A 249 7.25 -6.26 3.96
N ILE A 250 7.76 -5.11 3.54
CA ILE A 250 8.99 -4.55 4.10
C ILE A 250 8.83 -4.25 5.59
N ILE A 251 7.68 -3.69 5.98
CA ILE A 251 7.38 -3.35 7.38
C ILE A 251 7.32 -4.61 8.24
N THR A 252 6.64 -5.66 7.78
CA THR A 252 6.56 -6.95 8.49
C THR A 252 7.94 -7.57 8.66
N CYS A 253 8.76 -7.61 7.61
CA CYS A 253 10.13 -8.12 7.72
C CYS A 253 10.96 -7.34 8.75
N LYS A 254 10.80 -6.01 8.80
CA LYS A 254 11.47 -5.17 9.78
C LYS A 254 11.02 -5.48 11.22
N PHE A 255 9.72 -5.63 11.44
CA PHE A 255 9.17 -5.99 12.76
C PHE A 255 9.58 -7.40 13.20
N ILE A 256 9.61 -8.38 12.28
CA ILE A 256 10.13 -9.72 12.58
C ILE A 256 11.60 -9.65 13.01
N ASN A 257 12.41 -8.86 12.31
CA ASN A 257 13.82 -8.68 12.66
C ASN A 257 14.00 -8.04 14.04
N GLU A 258 13.17 -7.05 14.40
CA GLU A 258 13.18 -6.46 15.74
C GLU A 258 12.82 -7.48 16.84
N ILE A 259 11.80 -8.32 16.59
CA ILE A 259 11.44 -9.42 17.51
C ILE A 259 12.64 -10.35 17.67
N TYR A 260 13.26 -10.77 16.57
CA TYR A 260 14.42 -11.66 16.57
C TYR A 260 15.59 -11.09 17.39
N LEU A 261 15.94 -9.82 17.19
CA LEU A 261 17.01 -9.16 17.94
C LEU A 261 16.69 -9.11 19.44
N LYS A 262 15.45 -8.79 19.83
CA LYS A 262 15.02 -8.80 21.24
C LYS A 262 15.10 -10.19 21.87
N MET A 263 14.68 -11.23 21.13
CA MET A 263 14.77 -12.62 21.60
C MET A 263 16.23 -13.04 21.80
N LYS A 264 17.13 -12.62 20.90
CA LYS A 264 18.57 -12.90 21.03
C LYS A 264 19.17 -12.23 22.26
N HIS A 265 18.85 -10.96 22.52
CA HIS A 265 19.34 -10.26 23.71
C HIS A 265 18.86 -10.88 25.02
N ARG A 266 17.61 -11.35 25.10
CA ARG A 266 17.08 -12.06 26.28
C ARG A 266 17.69 -13.44 26.54
N LYS A 267 18.36 -14.05 25.57
CA LYS A 267 19.05 -15.34 25.76
C LYS A 267 20.48 -15.19 26.30
N ILE A 268 21.04 -13.98 26.23
CA ILE A 268 22.43 -13.69 26.62
C ILE A 268 22.50 -13.12 28.05
N ASN A 269 21.38 -12.60 28.56
CA ASN A 269 21.20 -12.16 29.95
C ASN A 269 20.42 -13.20 30.75
#